data_AF-A0A258IX72-F1
#
_entry.id   AF-A0A258IX72-F1
#
_cell.length_a   1.000
_cell.length_b   1.000
_cell.length_c   1.000
_cell.angle_alpha   90.00
_cell.angle_beta   90.00
_cell.angle_gamma   90.00
#
_symmetry.space_group_name_H-M   'P 1'
#
loop_
_entity.id
_entity.type
_entity.pdbx_description
1 polymer ?
#
loop_
_entity_poly.entity_id
_entity_poly.type
_entity_poly.pdbx_seq_one_letter_code
_entity_poly.pdbx_strand_id
1 'polypeptide(L)'
;MTKAPPSFAEALLVWLKIGCLGFGGPAGQIALLHKTIVEENGWVDEARFTHALSFCMLLPGPEAQQLAVWLGWRLHGVRGGLAAGLLFVLPGLAIMLALSALYVAYGRSEWAGPVLLGLKAAVVALVLQALLRIGRRTIRDRAGMTVAVAAFALMSFTLAPFPLLILAAGALGWALGGGAVVEGAPEAAGGRRATLPTVMLWLAIWLAPVTAALAIAPDSVVARMGAIFSGLAVVSFGGAYAALAYLGQAASALGWLTPGQMLDGLGLAETTPGPLVLVFVFVGFVGAYQAASPEWAWVAGLAGGLMAAWATFAPSFLWIFAGGPFVERLRARPRPARALSMVSAAAVGVIAQLAVWFATHLLFRTGATQVWGAMRFTLPDPASLDATALGLTTLALGLTFALRLPVLALVTVLVAAALALRAFGLS
;
A
#
# COMPACT_ATOMS: atom_id res chain seq x y z
N MET A 1 30.09 10.92 -13.75
CA MET A 1 30.37 12.14 -12.96
C MET A 1 29.03 12.70 -12.51
N THR A 2 28.77 12.83 -11.22
CA THR A 2 27.53 13.46 -10.69
C THR A 2 27.69 14.99 -10.78
N LYS A 3 26.62 15.71 -11.14
CA LYS A 3 26.61 17.19 -11.09
C LYS A 3 26.77 17.66 -9.63
N ALA A 4 27.11 18.94 -9.44
CA ALA A 4 27.12 19.56 -8.11
C ALA A 4 25.76 19.36 -7.42
N PRO A 5 25.74 19.10 -6.10
CA PRO A 5 24.49 18.92 -5.36
C PRO A 5 23.65 20.20 -5.45
N PRO A 6 22.32 20.10 -5.62
CA PRO A 6 21.46 21.25 -5.78
C PRO A 6 21.38 22.07 -4.49
N SER A 7 20.97 23.32 -4.60
CA SER A 7 20.55 24.08 -3.43
C SER A 7 19.32 23.42 -2.78
N PHE A 8 19.10 23.68 -1.49
CA PHE A 8 17.97 23.10 -0.77
C PHE A 8 16.61 23.57 -1.35
N ALA A 9 16.52 24.82 -1.82
CA ALA A 9 15.31 25.36 -2.42
C ALA A 9 14.97 24.69 -3.76
N GLU A 10 15.96 24.46 -4.62
CA GLU A 10 15.78 23.71 -5.87
C GLU A 10 15.33 22.27 -5.58
N ALA A 11 15.93 21.63 -4.57
CA ALA A 11 15.53 20.29 -4.17
C ALA A 11 14.07 20.24 -3.67
N LEU A 12 13.61 21.23 -2.90
CA LEU A 12 12.22 21.30 -2.43
C LEU A 12 11.22 21.32 -3.60
N LEU A 13 11.48 22.11 -4.64
CA LEU A 13 10.63 22.18 -5.82
C LEU A 13 10.60 20.84 -6.57
N VAL A 14 11.75 20.18 -6.68
CA VAL A 14 11.83 18.86 -7.31
C VAL A 14 11.09 17.79 -6.51
N TRP A 15 11.22 17.78 -5.17
CA TRP A 15 10.48 16.85 -4.32
C TRP A 15 8.98 17.06 -4.38
N LEU A 16 8.52 18.31 -4.39
CA LEU A 16 7.11 18.64 -4.57
C LEU A 16 6.61 18.20 -5.95
N LYS A 17 7.37 18.45 -7.02
CA LYS A 17 7.06 17.97 -8.38
C LYS A 17 6.91 16.45 -8.41
N ILE A 18 7.85 15.71 -7.79
CA ILE A 18 7.77 14.25 -7.71
C ILE A 18 6.51 13.82 -6.94
N GLY A 19 6.19 14.46 -5.82
CA GLY A 19 4.98 14.20 -5.05
C GLY A 19 3.69 14.45 -5.82
N CYS A 20 3.64 15.47 -6.68
CA CYS A 20 2.47 15.77 -7.51
C CYS A 20 2.35 14.88 -8.77
N LEU A 21 3.44 14.28 -9.23
CA LEU A 21 3.49 13.49 -10.47
C LEU A 21 3.65 11.98 -10.23
N GLY A 22 3.72 11.53 -8.98
CA GLY A 22 4.01 10.15 -8.57
C GLY A 22 2.87 9.16 -8.83
N PHE A 23 2.37 9.06 -10.06
CA PHE A 23 1.34 8.10 -10.47
C PHE A 23 1.94 6.75 -10.89
N GLY A 24 1.09 5.72 -11.00
CA GLY A 24 1.47 4.41 -11.56
C GLY A 24 2.04 3.42 -10.54
N GLY A 25 1.67 3.58 -9.27
CA GLY A 25 2.07 2.71 -8.17
C GLY A 25 3.58 2.71 -7.90
N PRO A 26 4.10 1.73 -7.14
CA PRO A 26 5.51 1.72 -6.73
C PRO A 26 6.49 1.76 -7.90
N ALA A 27 6.21 1.04 -8.99
CA ALA A 27 7.09 1.00 -10.16
C ALA A 27 7.14 2.34 -10.90
N GLY A 28 5.99 2.98 -11.13
CA GLY A 28 5.92 4.31 -11.76
C GLY A 28 6.62 5.37 -10.92
N GLN A 29 6.44 5.31 -9.60
CA GLN A 29 7.11 6.23 -8.66
C GLN A 29 8.62 6.05 -8.60
N ILE A 30 9.10 4.80 -8.56
CA ILE A 30 10.54 4.52 -8.58
C ILE A 30 11.14 4.97 -9.92
N ALA A 31 10.44 4.74 -11.04
CA ALA A 31 10.87 5.22 -12.35
C ALA A 31 10.91 6.75 -12.42
N LEU A 32 9.93 7.45 -11.84
CA LEU A 32 9.93 8.91 -11.75
C LEU A 32 11.09 9.43 -10.90
N LEU A 33 11.35 8.80 -9.74
CA LEU A 33 12.49 9.13 -8.89
C LEU A 33 13.81 8.94 -9.62
N HIS A 34 13.97 7.81 -10.33
CA HIS A 34 15.16 7.52 -11.13
C HIS A 34 15.35 8.56 -12.24
N LYS A 35 14.34 8.74 -13.10
CA LYS A 35 14.35 9.71 -14.19
C LYS A 35 14.72 11.10 -13.70
N THR A 36 14.05 11.60 -12.66
CA THR A 36 14.28 12.97 -12.20
C THR A 36 15.61 13.13 -11.46
N ILE A 37 16.00 12.21 -10.57
CA ILE A 37 17.19 12.39 -9.71
C ILE A 37 18.48 11.94 -10.41
N VAL A 38 18.42 10.88 -11.20
CA VAL A 38 19.57 10.27 -11.88
C VAL A 38 19.71 10.80 -13.31
N GLU A 39 18.68 10.69 -14.15
CA GLU A 39 18.80 11.01 -15.58
C GLU A 39 18.76 12.52 -15.86
N GLU A 40 17.72 13.22 -15.40
CA GLU A 40 17.50 14.64 -15.69
C GLU A 40 18.48 15.53 -14.91
N ASN A 41 18.59 15.30 -13.60
CA ASN A 41 19.39 16.14 -12.72
C ASN A 41 20.82 15.64 -12.50
N GLY A 42 21.09 14.34 -12.58
CA GLY A 42 22.43 13.79 -12.36
C GLY A 42 22.99 14.01 -10.95
N TRP A 43 22.11 14.16 -9.94
CA TRP A 43 22.49 14.39 -8.54
C TRP A 43 23.00 13.12 -7.85
N VAL A 44 22.54 11.96 -8.31
CA VAL A 44 22.92 10.64 -7.80
C VAL A 44 23.24 9.74 -8.99
N ASP A 45 24.27 8.90 -8.85
CA ASP A 45 24.66 7.94 -9.88
C ASP A 45 23.83 6.64 -9.82
N GLU A 46 23.85 5.88 -10.92
CA GLU A 46 23.08 4.63 -11.10
C GLU A 46 23.37 3.60 -9.99
N ALA A 47 24.64 3.46 -9.62
CA ALA A 47 25.09 2.52 -8.61
C ALA A 47 24.50 2.86 -7.23
N ARG A 48 24.55 4.14 -6.83
CA ARG A 48 23.93 4.59 -5.57
C ARG A 48 22.42 4.48 -5.59
N PHE A 49 21.76 4.79 -6.71
CA PHE A 49 20.32 4.65 -6.81
C PHE A 49 19.90 3.19 -6.65
N THR A 50 20.54 2.29 -7.37
CA THR A 50 20.28 0.85 -7.30
C THR A 50 20.56 0.28 -5.91
N HIS A 51 21.63 0.73 -5.27
CA HIS A 51 21.96 0.39 -3.90
C HIS A 51 20.85 0.84 -2.92
N ALA A 52 20.44 2.11 -3.01
CA ALA A 52 19.39 2.67 -2.18
C ALA A 52 18.05 1.96 -2.37
N LEU A 53 17.68 1.67 -3.62
CA LEU A 53 16.48 0.91 -3.94
C LEU A 53 16.54 -0.48 -3.31
N SER A 54 17.66 -1.19 -3.49
CA SER A 54 17.88 -2.52 -2.91
C SER A 54 17.72 -2.50 -1.40
N PHE A 55 18.26 -1.48 -0.73
CA PHE A 55 18.11 -1.25 0.70
C PHE A 55 16.65 -0.99 1.11
N CYS A 56 15.93 -0.09 0.44
CA CYS A 56 14.54 0.25 0.77
C CYS A 56 13.59 -0.95 0.57
N MET A 57 13.87 -1.82 -0.39
CA MET A 57 13.13 -3.07 -0.58
C MET A 57 13.30 -4.09 0.58
N LEU A 58 14.20 -3.82 1.52
CA LEU A 58 14.42 -4.65 2.71
C LEU A 58 13.63 -4.16 3.92
N LEU A 59 13.22 -2.90 3.89
CA LEU A 59 12.56 -2.25 4.99
C LEU A 59 11.05 -2.49 4.88
N PRO A 60 10.34 -2.57 6.02
CA PRO A 60 8.89 -2.61 5.98
C PRO A 60 8.34 -1.21 5.66
N GLY A 61 7.30 -1.14 4.83
CA GLY A 61 6.63 0.11 4.44
C GLY A 61 6.74 0.47 2.95
N PRO A 62 6.30 1.68 2.58
CA PRO A 62 6.20 2.12 1.18
C PRO A 62 7.58 2.41 0.58
N GLU A 63 8.04 1.55 -0.33
CA GLU A 63 9.42 1.53 -0.82
C GLU A 63 9.81 2.81 -1.57
N ALA A 64 8.90 3.37 -2.37
CA ALA A 64 9.17 4.60 -3.12
C ALA A 64 9.33 5.82 -2.21
N GLN A 65 8.52 5.91 -1.15
CA GLN A 65 8.64 6.98 -0.16
C GLN A 65 9.94 6.85 0.63
N GLN A 66 10.32 5.64 1.03
CA GLN A 66 11.59 5.36 1.69
C GLN A 66 12.79 5.71 0.82
N LEU A 67 12.73 5.40 -0.47
CA LEU A 67 13.76 5.78 -1.43
C LEU A 67 13.86 7.31 -1.56
N ALA A 68 12.74 8.03 -1.60
CA ALA A 68 12.73 9.49 -1.59
C ALA A 68 13.38 10.05 -0.32
N VAL A 69 13.03 9.52 0.87
CA VAL A 69 13.66 9.92 2.15
C VAL A 69 15.16 9.67 2.10
N TRP A 70 15.61 8.51 1.60
CA TRP A 70 17.02 8.18 1.52
C TRP A 70 17.78 9.12 0.56
N LEU A 71 17.23 9.37 -0.63
CA LEU A 71 17.83 10.26 -1.62
C LEU A 71 17.91 11.69 -1.09
N GLY A 72 16.82 12.21 -0.51
CA GLY A 72 16.81 13.51 0.16
C GLY A 72 17.82 13.58 1.31
N TRP A 73 17.93 12.52 2.10
CA TRP A 73 18.90 12.43 3.19
C TRP A 73 20.34 12.50 2.70
N ARG A 74 20.62 11.88 1.54
CA ARG A 74 21.95 11.96 0.93
C ARG A 74 22.28 13.34 0.37
N LEU A 75 21.30 14.08 -0.16
CA LEU A 75 21.54 15.40 -0.74
C LEU A 75 21.68 16.50 0.32
N HIS A 76 20.87 16.49 1.39
CA HIS A 76 20.86 17.58 2.39
C HIS A 76 20.76 17.10 3.85
N GLY A 77 21.22 15.88 4.15
CA GLY A 77 21.15 15.32 5.50
C GLY A 77 19.70 15.17 5.99
N VAL A 78 19.49 15.16 7.31
CA VAL A 78 18.16 14.89 7.90
C VAL A 78 17.08 15.83 7.36
N ARG A 79 17.42 17.11 7.14
CA ARG A 79 16.49 18.10 6.57
C ARG A 79 16.04 17.71 5.16
N GLY A 80 16.95 17.24 4.31
CA GLY A 80 16.63 16.75 2.98
C GLY A 80 15.76 15.49 3.01
N GLY A 81 16.05 14.56 3.91
CA GLY A 81 15.25 13.33 4.05
C GLY A 81 13.82 13.62 4.53
N LEU A 82 13.66 14.52 5.50
CA LEU A 82 12.36 15.01 5.95
C LEU A 82 11.59 15.68 4.82
N ALA A 83 12.22 16.63 4.13
CA ALA A 83 11.60 17.36 3.02
C ALA A 83 11.16 16.42 1.90
N ALA A 84 12.05 15.54 1.43
CA ALA A 84 11.74 14.60 0.36
C ALA A 84 10.62 13.64 0.75
N GLY A 85 10.68 13.04 1.94
CA GLY A 85 9.67 12.10 2.41
C GLY A 85 8.29 12.73 2.62
N LEU A 86 8.24 13.93 3.20
CA LEU A 86 6.98 14.63 3.44
C LEU A 86 6.37 15.14 2.13
N LEU A 87 7.15 15.80 1.28
CA LEU A 87 6.65 16.32 0.00
C LEU A 87 6.25 15.20 -0.99
N PHE A 88 6.79 13.99 -0.83
CA PHE A 88 6.35 12.82 -1.57
C PHE A 88 4.92 12.37 -1.19
N VAL A 89 4.50 12.60 0.07
CA VAL A 89 3.23 12.09 0.62
C VAL A 89 2.16 13.18 0.68
N LEU A 90 2.53 14.41 1.07
CA LEU A 90 1.59 15.49 1.36
C LEU A 90 0.62 15.83 0.21
N PRO A 91 1.04 15.92 -1.06
CA PRO A 91 0.10 16.20 -2.16
C PRO A 91 -0.97 15.10 -2.28
N GLY A 92 -0.56 13.84 -2.27
CA GLY A 92 -1.47 12.70 -2.30
C GLY A 92 -2.36 12.62 -1.07
N LEU A 93 -1.83 12.89 0.12
CA LEU A 93 -2.59 12.96 1.37
C LEU A 93 -3.70 14.03 1.29
N ALA A 94 -3.37 15.23 0.83
CA ALA A 94 -4.34 16.32 0.70
C ALA A 94 -5.46 15.95 -0.28
N ILE A 95 -5.11 15.38 -1.44
CA ILE A 95 -6.09 14.92 -2.43
C ILE A 95 -6.93 13.79 -1.84
N MET A 96 -6.33 12.82 -1.16
CA MET A 96 -7.07 11.68 -0.60
C MET A 96 -8.03 12.09 0.52
N LEU A 97 -7.63 13.04 1.38
CA LEU A 97 -8.53 13.62 2.38
C LEU A 97 -9.70 14.36 1.71
N ALA A 98 -9.43 15.15 0.67
CA ALA A 98 -10.46 15.85 -0.08
C ALA A 98 -11.43 14.88 -0.79
N LEU A 99 -10.92 13.82 -1.41
CA LEU A 99 -11.72 12.76 -2.02
C LEU A 99 -12.54 11.99 -0.99
N SER A 100 -11.99 11.74 0.21
CA SER A 100 -12.71 11.09 1.31
C SER A 100 -13.85 11.98 1.83
N ALA A 101 -13.59 13.29 1.98
CA ALA A 101 -14.61 14.28 2.33
C ALA A 101 -15.72 14.36 1.27
N LEU A 102 -15.34 14.39 -0.01
CA LEU A 102 -16.28 14.39 -1.14
C LEU A 102 -17.11 13.09 -1.16
N TYR A 103 -16.48 11.95 -0.87
CA TYR A 103 -17.15 10.65 -0.82
C TYR A 103 -18.24 10.60 0.25
N VAL A 104 -17.95 11.06 1.49
CA VAL A 104 -18.98 11.03 2.55
C VAL A 104 -20.08 12.07 2.33
N ALA A 105 -19.78 13.20 1.69
CA ALA A 105 -20.76 14.27 1.43
C ALA A 105 -21.64 13.99 0.19
N TYR A 106 -21.06 13.46 -0.89
CA TYR A 106 -21.70 13.36 -2.21
C TYR A 106 -21.68 11.95 -2.82
N GLY A 107 -21.16 10.95 -2.11
CA GLY A 107 -21.08 9.57 -2.61
C GLY A 107 -22.44 8.92 -2.90
N ARG A 108 -23.54 9.52 -2.44
CA ARG A 108 -24.93 9.09 -2.72
C ARG A 108 -25.57 9.83 -3.90
N SER A 109 -24.84 10.69 -4.60
CA SER A 109 -25.34 11.40 -5.77
C SER A 109 -25.49 10.49 -6.99
N GLU A 110 -26.35 10.89 -7.95
CA GLU A 110 -26.67 10.08 -9.13
C GLU A 110 -25.45 9.78 -10.02
N TRP A 111 -24.47 10.67 -10.03
CA TRP A 111 -23.25 10.54 -10.86
C TRP A 111 -22.14 9.76 -10.14
N ALA A 112 -22.17 9.70 -8.81
CA ALA A 112 -21.13 9.02 -8.03
C ALA A 112 -21.10 7.51 -8.29
N GLY A 113 -22.28 6.86 -8.40
CA GLY A 113 -22.39 5.43 -8.65
C GLY A 113 -21.65 4.98 -9.92
N PRO A 114 -21.96 5.54 -11.11
CA PRO A 114 -21.25 5.21 -12.34
C PRO A 114 -19.75 5.51 -12.31
N VAL A 115 -19.34 6.65 -11.75
CA VAL A 115 -17.92 7.01 -11.61
C VAL A 115 -17.18 5.96 -10.78
N LEU A 116 -17.74 5.61 -9.62
CA LEU A 116 -17.19 4.59 -8.74
C LEU A 116 -17.18 3.20 -9.40
N LEU A 117 -18.19 2.86 -10.19
CA LEU A 117 -18.22 1.59 -10.93
C LEU A 117 -17.05 1.47 -11.93
N GLY A 118 -16.80 2.53 -12.71
CA GLY A 118 -15.65 2.58 -13.62
C GLY A 118 -14.31 2.46 -12.88
N LEU A 119 -14.18 3.15 -11.74
CA LEU A 119 -13.01 3.04 -10.85
C LEU A 119 -12.82 1.62 -10.32
N LYS A 120 -13.88 0.96 -9.83
CA LYS A 120 -13.83 -0.43 -9.34
C LYS A 120 -13.39 -1.41 -10.39
N ALA A 121 -13.89 -1.26 -11.63
CA ALA A 121 -13.47 -2.09 -12.74
C ALA A 121 -11.96 -1.94 -13.03
N ALA A 122 -11.44 -0.71 -12.98
CA ALA A 122 -10.01 -0.44 -13.14
C ALA A 122 -9.19 -1.15 -12.04
N VAL A 123 -9.63 -1.02 -10.79
CA VAL A 123 -8.99 -1.64 -9.63
C VAL A 123 -8.82 -3.13 -9.77
N VAL A 124 -9.85 -3.85 -10.23
CA VAL A 124 -9.74 -5.32 -10.43
C VAL A 124 -8.61 -5.66 -11.40
N ALA A 125 -8.52 -4.93 -12.52
CA ALA A 125 -7.44 -5.13 -13.48
C ALA A 125 -6.06 -4.76 -12.91
N LEU A 126 -5.96 -3.67 -12.15
CA LEU A 126 -4.71 -3.22 -11.54
C LEU A 126 -4.22 -4.17 -10.43
N VAL A 127 -5.12 -4.67 -9.59
CA VAL A 127 -4.80 -5.66 -8.55
C VAL A 127 -4.34 -6.96 -9.20
N LEU A 128 -5.00 -7.42 -10.26
CA LEU A 128 -4.54 -8.61 -11.01
C LEU A 128 -3.16 -8.36 -11.66
N GLN A 129 -2.95 -7.18 -12.24
CA GLN A 129 -1.65 -6.81 -12.81
C GLN A 129 -0.55 -6.80 -11.73
N ALA A 130 -0.84 -6.27 -10.56
CA ALA A 130 0.06 -6.26 -9.40
C ALA A 130 0.35 -7.68 -8.91
N LEU A 131 -0.68 -8.54 -8.79
CA LEU A 131 -0.53 -9.94 -8.41
C LEU A 131 0.43 -10.68 -9.34
N LEU A 132 0.23 -10.58 -10.65
CA LEU A 132 1.07 -11.25 -11.64
C LEU A 132 2.51 -10.71 -11.61
N ARG A 133 2.67 -9.39 -11.49
CA ARG A 133 3.99 -8.73 -11.44
C ARG A 133 4.77 -9.14 -10.19
N ILE A 134 4.14 -9.05 -9.01
CA ILE A 134 4.78 -9.36 -7.73
C ILE A 134 5.01 -10.87 -7.62
N GLY A 135 4.03 -11.69 -8.00
CA GLY A 135 4.15 -13.15 -8.00
C GLY A 135 5.35 -13.64 -8.80
N ARG A 136 5.52 -13.16 -10.05
CA ARG A 136 6.67 -13.50 -10.90
C ARG A 136 8.01 -13.08 -10.31
N ARG A 137 8.06 -11.97 -9.58
CA ARG A 137 9.29 -11.45 -8.97
C ARG A 137 9.68 -12.20 -7.70
N THR A 138 8.69 -12.57 -6.91
CA THR A 138 8.82 -13.06 -5.54
C THR A 138 8.89 -14.58 -5.45
N ILE A 139 8.05 -15.29 -6.21
CA ILE A 139 8.00 -16.76 -6.16
C ILE A 139 9.13 -17.31 -7.05
N ARG A 140 10.23 -17.72 -6.41
CA ARG A 140 11.45 -18.21 -7.08
C ARG A 140 11.56 -19.72 -7.13
N ASP A 141 10.81 -20.44 -6.29
CA ASP A 141 10.90 -21.89 -6.16
C ASP A 141 9.56 -22.53 -5.74
N ARG A 142 9.56 -23.86 -5.68
CA ARG A 142 8.38 -24.66 -5.31
C ARG A 142 7.91 -24.37 -3.88
N ALA A 143 8.83 -24.14 -2.94
CA ALA A 143 8.48 -23.83 -1.56
C ALA A 143 7.72 -22.49 -1.47
N GLY A 144 8.20 -21.44 -2.15
CA GLY A 144 7.50 -20.16 -2.23
C GLY A 144 6.12 -20.31 -2.87
N MET A 145 6.00 -21.13 -3.93
CA MET A 145 4.69 -21.41 -4.55
C MET A 145 3.74 -22.10 -3.57
N THR A 146 4.20 -23.13 -2.83
CA THR A 146 3.37 -23.81 -1.83
C THR A 146 2.89 -22.88 -0.73
N VAL A 147 3.76 -21.98 -0.26
CA VAL A 147 3.39 -20.98 0.75
C VAL A 147 2.37 -19.98 0.20
N ALA A 148 2.53 -19.52 -1.05
CA ALA A 148 1.57 -18.62 -1.68
C ALA A 148 0.19 -19.28 -1.84
N VAL A 149 0.13 -20.53 -2.33
CA VAL A 149 -1.14 -21.27 -2.48
C VAL A 149 -1.78 -21.57 -1.12
N ALA A 150 -0.98 -22.01 -0.14
CA ALA A 150 -1.49 -22.24 1.21
C ALA A 150 -2.01 -20.94 1.85
N ALA A 151 -1.31 -19.82 1.65
CA ALA A 151 -1.74 -18.52 2.13
C ALA A 151 -3.07 -18.09 1.53
N PHE A 152 -3.21 -18.24 0.21
CA PHE A 152 -4.47 -18.00 -0.51
C PHE A 152 -5.60 -18.88 0.03
N ALA A 153 -5.37 -20.19 0.16
CA ALA A 153 -6.38 -21.14 0.61
C ALA A 153 -6.82 -20.86 2.06
N LEU A 154 -5.87 -20.67 2.97
CA LEU A 154 -6.17 -20.35 4.36
C LEU A 154 -6.95 -19.03 4.48
N MET A 155 -6.53 -17.98 3.77
CA MET A 155 -7.26 -16.71 3.78
C MET A 155 -8.64 -16.81 3.12
N SER A 156 -8.81 -17.64 2.10
CA SER A 156 -10.09 -17.76 1.40
C SER A 156 -11.09 -18.59 2.19
N PHE A 157 -10.62 -19.70 2.77
CA PHE A 157 -11.50 -20.74 3.31
C PHE A 157 -11.49 -20.82 4.83
N THR A 158 -10.71 -20.01 5.55
CA THR A 158 -10.66 -20.02 7.01
C THR A 158 -10.73 -18.62 7.61
N LEU A 159 -10.96 -18.58 8.93
CA LEU A 159 -10.87 -17.35 9.75
C LEU A 159 -9.46 -17.12 10.30
N ALA A 160 -8.43 -17.73 9.72
CA ALA A 160 -7.06 -17.58 10.20
C ALA A 160 -6.63 -16.10 10.20
N PRO A 161 -6.01 -15.58 11.28
CA PRO A 161 -5.56 -14.20 11.31
C PRO A 161 -4.31 -14.01 10.44
N PHE A 162 -4.33 -13.00 9.57
CA PHE A 162 -3.20 -12.65 8.69
C PHE A 162 -1.85 -12.54 9.40
N PRO A 163 -1.72 -11.89 10.59
CA PRO A 163 -0.44 -11.82 11.28
C PRO A 163 0.15 -13.20 11.59
N LEU A 164 -0.69 -14.16 11.99
CA LEU A 164 -0.24 -15.53 12.27
C LEU A 164 0.24 -16.22 10.99
N LEU A 165 -0.43 -15.99 9.87
CA LEU A 165 -0.05 -16.52 8.57
C LEU A 165 1.34 -16.02 8.15
N ILE A 166 1.57 -14.71 8.29
CA ILE A 166 2.87 -14.08 7.99
C ILE A 166 3.96 -14.61 8.93
N LEU A 167 3.68 -14.74 10.23
CA LEU A 167 4.61 -15.31 11.19
C LEU A 167 4.94 -16.78 10.88
N ALA A 168 3.95 -17.59 10.52
CA ALA A 168 4.14 -18.98 10.12
C ALA A 168 5.00 -19.11 8.85
N ALA A 169 4.75 -18.27 7.84
CA ALA A 169 5.56 -18.21 6.63
C ALA A 169 7.02 -17.82 6.94
N GLY A 170 7.21 -16.81 7.81
CA GLY A 170 8.53 -16.40 8.27
C GLY A 170 9.27 -17.50 9.04
N ALA A 171 8.59 -18.18 9.97
CA ALA A 171 9.14 -19.30 10.73
C ALA A 171 9.52 -20.48 9.85
N LEU A 172 8.67 -20.82 8.87
CA LEU A 172 8.97 -21.86 7.88
C LEU A 172 10.19 -21.48 7.03
N GLY A 173 10.25 -20.24 6.54
CA GLY A 173 11.41 -19.76 5.80
C GLY A 173 12.69 -19.75 6.64
N TRP A 174 12.59 -19.42 7.93
CA TRP A 174 13.72 -19.51 8.86
C TRP A 174 14.22 -20.95 9.03
N ALA A 175 13.31 -21.90 9.22
CA ALA A 175 13.64 -23.32 9.38
C ALA A 175 14.25 -23.92 8.11
N LEU A 176 13.74 -23.54 6.93
CA LEU A 176 14.25 -23.97 5.62
C LEU A 176 15.54 -23.25 5.21
N GLY A 177 15.92 -22.17 5.88
CA GLY A 177 17.12 -21.39 5.59
C GLY A 177 18.40 -22.11 6.00
N GLY A 178 18.91 -22.98 5.13
CA GLY A 178 20.08 -23.82 5.40
C GLY A 178 21.32 -23.58 4.53
N GLY A 179 21.27 -22.78 3.46
CA GLY A 179 22.41 -22.59 2.55
C GLY A 179 22.17 -21.63 1.37
N ALA A 180 23.30 -21.20 0.78
CA ALA A 180 23.56 -20.16 -0.23
C ALA A 180 23.03 -18.74 0.09
N VAL A 181 23.98 -17.85 0.35
CA VAL A 181 23.80 -16.39 0.45
C VAL A 181 23.24 -15.88 -0.88
N VAL A 182 22.36 -14.87 -0.84
CA VAL A 182 21.98 -14.14 -2.05
C VAL A 182 23.25 -13.47 -2.61
N GLU A 183 23.79 -14.00 -3.71
CA GLU A 183 24.88 -13.35 -4.44
C GLU A 183 24.46 -11.92 -4.80
N GLY A 184 25.32 -10.94 -4.46
CA GLY A 184 25.06 -9.53 -4.70
C GLY A 184 24.58 -8.72 -3.48
N ALA A 185 24.71 -9.25 -2.25
CA ALA A 185 24.64 -8.37 -1.08
C ALA A 185 25.66 -7.23 -1.26
N PRO A 186 25.22 -5.96 -1.31
CA PRO A 186 26.15 -4.86 -1.44
C PRO A 186 27.18 -4.93 -0.33
N GLU A 187 28.45 -4.73 -0.69
CA GLU A 187 29.53 -4.56 0.27
C GLU A 187 29.07 -3.56 1.33
N ALA A 188 29.12 -3.95 2.61
CA ALA A 188 28.57 -3.18 3.71
C ALA A 188 29.15 -1.76 3.67
N ALA A 189 28.42 -0.82 3.09
CA ALA A 189 28.87 0.55 3.00
C ALA A 189 28.98 1.03 4.44
N GLY A 190 30.19 1.45 4.85
CA GLY A 190 30.54 1.88 6.20
C GLY A 190 29.73 3.08 6.70
N GLY A 191 28.43 2.88 6.88
CA GLY A 191 27.49 3.85 7.42
C GLY A 191 27.61 3.90 8.92
N ARG A 192 27.66 5.12 9.47
CA ARG A 192 27.60 5.39 10.92
C ARG A 192 26.57 4.48 11.57
N ARG A 193 26.99 3.73 12.61
CA ARG A 193 26.07 2.98 13.47
C ARG A 193 24.96 3.93 13.92
N ALA A 194 23.71 3.51 13.74
CA ALA A 194 22.59 4.23 14.31
C ALA A 194 22.82 4.36 15.81
N THR A 195 22.75 5.59 16.31
CA THR A 195 22.92 5.84 17.74
C THR A 195 21.59 5.51 18.43
N LEU A 196 21.64 4.90 19.61
CA LEU A 196 20.46 4.62 20.42
C LEU A 196 19.54 5.86 20.59
N PRO A 197 20.07 7.10 20.74
CA PRO A 197 19.26 8.32 20.73
C PRO A 197 18.44 8.52 19.46
N THR A 198 18.97 8.25 18.27
CA THR A 198 18.23 8.38 17.01
C THR A 198 17.06 7.41 16.96
N VAL A 199 17.27 6.15 17.39
CA VAL A 199 16.21 5.15 17.47
C VAL A 199 15.11 5.60 18.45
N MET A 200 15.51 6.01 19.66
CA MET A 200 14.56 6.45 20.70
C MET A 200 13.75 7.68 20.27
N LEU A 201 14.41 8.67 19.66
CA LEU A 201 13.74 9.87 19.15
C LEU A 201 12.67 9.52 18.11
N TRP A 202 13.02 8.68 17.13
CA TRP A 202 12.09 8.33 16.06
C TRP A 202 10.98 7.39 16.51
N LEU A 203 11.25 6.50 17.47
CA LEU A 203 10.21 5.74 18.16
C LEU A 203 9.25 6.65 18.92
N ALA A 204 9.77 7.65 19.63
CA ALA A 204 8.94 8.63 20.33
C ALA A 204 8.08 9.45 19.34
N ILE A 205 8.67 9.95 18.24
CA ILE A 205 7.92 10.69 17.20
C ILE A 205 6.78 9.84 16.64
N TRP A 206 7.07 8.58 16.28
CA TRP A 206 6.05 7.70 15.73
C TRP A 206 4.97 7.31 16.75
N LEU A 207 5.37 6.83 17.93
CA LEU A 207 4.45 6.22 18.89
C LEU A 207 3.72 7.22 19.78
N ALA A 208 4.28 8.42 20.04
CA ALA A 208 3.65 9.41 20.92
C ALA A 208 2.19 9.76 20.55
N PRO A 209 1.83 10.08 19.29
CA PRO A 209 0.43 10.35 18.96
C PRO A 209 -0.47 9.12 19.07
N VAL A 210 0.08 7.92 18.80
CA VAL A 210 -0.68 6.66 18.90
C VAL A 210 -0.98 6.34 20.37
N THR A 211 0.03 6.41 21.24
CA THR A 211 -0.13 6.15 22.67
C THR A 211 -0.94 7.25 23.36
N ALA A 212 -0.81 8.50 22.95
CA ALA A 212 -1.66 9.59 23.43
C ALA A 212 -3.14 9.34 23.07
N ALA A 213 -3.44 8.94 21.83
CA ALA A 213 -4.80 8.60 21.42
C ALA A 213 -5.37 7.42 22.23
N LEU A 214 -4.56 6.37 22.46
CA LEU A 214 -4.94 5.22 23.29
C LEU A 214 -5.13 5.59 24.77
N ALA A 215 -4.36 6.53 25.30
CA ALA A 215 -4.47 6.98 26.69
C ALA A 215 -5.70 7.87 26.91
N ILE A 216 -6.00 8.76 25.96
CA ILE A 216 -7.12 9.70 26.06
C ILE A 216 -8.46 9.02 25.76
N ALA A 217 -8.49 8.18 24.72
CA ALA A 217 -9.72 7.56 24.23
C ALA A 217 -9.44 6.13 23.71
N PRO A 218 -9.16 5.16 24.60
CA PRO A 218 -8.75 3.80 24.23
C PRO A 218 -9.77 3.08 23.33
N ASP A 219 -11.05 3.38 23.53
CA ASP A 219 -12.14 2.79 22.75
C ASP A 219 -12.49 3.54 21.47
N SER A 220 -11.85 4.70 21.22
CA SER A 220 -12.09 5.43 19.99
C SER A 220 -11.54 4.68 18.77
N VAL A 221 -12.27 4.77 17.66
CA VAL A 221 -11.82 4.20 16.38
C VAL A 221 -10.48 4.77 15.94
N VAL A 222 -10.24 6.07 16.18
CA VAL A 222 -8.96 6.73 15.86
C VAL A 222 -7.79 6.12 16.63
N ALA A 223 -7.94 5.85 17.93
CA ALA A 223 -6.90 5.20 18.73
C ALA A 223 -6.61 3.78 18.25
N ARG A 224 -7.67 3.00 17.97
CA ARG A 224 -7.54 1.63 17.42
C ARG A 224 -6.88 1.62 16.04
N MET A 225 -7.23 2.58 15.18
CA MET A 225 -6.57 2.81 13.89
C MET A 225 -5.08 3.08 14.07
N GLY A 226 -4.70 3.96 15.02
CA GLY A 226 -3.30 4.23 15.32
C GLY A 226 -2.52 2.96 15.66
N ALA A 227 -3.07 2.09 16.50
CA ALA A 227 -2.45 0.82 16.86
C ALA A 227 -2.36 -0.17 15.67
N ILE A 228 -3.47 -0.36 14.94
CA ILE A 228 -3.55 -1.31 13.83
C ILE A 228 -2.65 -0.89 12.67
N PHE A 229 -2.70 0.38 12.26
CA PHE A 229 -1.86 0.89 11.17
C PHE A 229 -0.37 0.91 11.57
N SER A 230 -0.05 1.20 12.83
CA SER A 230 1.33 1.10 13.33
C SER A 230 1.83 -0.33 13.30
N GLY A 231 1.01 -1.30 13.73
CA GLY A 231 1.34 -2.72 13.61
C GLY A 231 1.55 -3.13 12.16
N LEU A 232 0.68 -2.66 11.26
CA LEU A 232 0.76 -2.93 9.83
C LEU A 232 2.06 -2.38 9.24
N ALA A 233 2.48 -1.18 9.63
CA ALA A 233 3.71 -0.56 9.15
C ALA A 233 4.98 -1.34 9.54
N VAL A 234 4.95 -2.14 10.61
CA VAL A 234 6.08 -3.01 11.01
C VAL A 234 6.12 -4.30 10.18
N VAL A 235 4.96 -4.82 9.79
CA VAL A 235 4.85 -6.14 9.12
C VAL A 235 4.68 -6.05 7.61
N SER A 236 4.61 -4.84 7.05
CA SER A 236 4.41 -4.60 5.62
C SER A 236 5.68 -4.84 4.80
N PHE A 237 6.03 -6.12 4.61
CA PHE A 237 7.06 -6.57 3.68
C PHE A 237 6.42 -6.96 2.34
N GLY A 238 6.96 -6.50 1.21
CA GLY A 238 6.45 -6.86 -0.12
C GLY A 238 5.46 -5.86 -0.73
N GLY A 239 5.45 -4.63 -0.25
CA GLY A 239 4.80 -3.49 -0.89
C GLY A 239 3.35 -3.23 -0.47
N ALA A 240 2.84 -2.09 -0.93
CA ALA A 240 1.53 -1.53 -0.59
C ALA A 240 0.34 -2.51 -0.70
N TYR A 241 0.39 -3.43 -1.68
CA TYR A 241 -0.70 -4.35 -1.99
C TYR A 241 -0.92 -5.43 -0.93
N ALA A 242 0.14 -5.90 -0.27
CA ALA A 242 0.03 -6.90 0.80
C ALA A 242 -0.66 -6.31 2.03
N ALA A 243 -0.24 -5.09 2.40
CA ALA A 243 -0.82 -4.34 3.51
C ALA A 243 -2.29 -3.98 3.23
N LEU A 244 -2.61 -3.63 1.97
CA LEU A 244 -3.96 -3.36 1.52
C LEU A 244 -4.90 -4.58 1.63
N ALA A 245 -4.42 -5.76 1.27
CA ALA A 245 -5.21 -6.99 1.38
C ALA A 245 -5.60 -7.29 2.83
N TYR A 246 -4.67 -7.08 3.77
CA TYR A 246 -4.99 -7.17 5.19
C TYR A 246 -5.98 -6.09 5.63
N LEU A 247 -5.77 -4.83 5.20
CA LEU A 247 -6.64 -3.74 5.59
C LEU A 247 -8.08 -3.94 5.11
N GLY A 248 -8.28 -4.49 3.92
CA GLY A 248 -9.61 -4.88 3.42
C GLY A 248 -10.35 -5.79 4.40
N GLN A 249 -9.67 -6.83 4.87
CA GLN A 249 -10.23 -7.78 5.83
C GLN A 249 -10.43 -7.15 7.21
N ALA A 250 -9.44 -6.40 7.72
CA ALA A 250 -9.50 -5.78 9.03
C ALA A 250 -10.61 -4.71 9.11
N ALA A 251 -10.72 -3.87 8.09
CA ALA A 251 -11.76 -2.84 8.01
C ALA A 251 -13.16 -3.46 7.96
N SER A 252 -13.34 -4.58 7.26
CA SER A 252 -14.60 -5.32 7.24
C SER A 252 -14.90 -5.98 8.58
N ALA A 253 -13.92 -6.65 9.20
CA ALA A 253 -14.09 -7.33 10.49
C ALA A 253 -14.37 -6.35 11.65
N LEU A 254 -13.79 -5.16 11.59
CA LEU A 254 -13.99 -4.10 12.58
C LEU A 254 -15.20 -3.20 12.28
N GLY A 255 -15.93 -3.46 11.18
CA GLY A 255 -17.09 -2.68 10.77
C GLY A 255 -16.77 -1.24 10.37
N TRP A 256 -15.52 -0.93 10.03
CA TRP A 256 -15.13 0.41 9.60
C TRP A 256 -15.70 0.74 8.23
N LEU A 257 -15.55 -0.17 7.27
CA LEU A 257 -15.99 0.00 5.89
C LEU A 257 -16.71 -1.26 5.39
N THR A 258 -17.70 -1.06 4.53
CA THR A 258 -18.30 -2.12 3.71
C THR A 258 -17.34 -2.56 2.60
N PRO A 259 -17.52 -3.76 2.01
CA PRO A 259 -16.74 -4.19 0.84
C PRO A 259 -16.80 -3.20 -0.33
N GLY A 260 -17.98 -2.62 -0.57
CA GLY A 260 -18.18 -1.59 -1.59
C GLY A 260 -17.37 -0.31 -1.31
N GLN A 261 -17.37 0.16 -0.06
CA GLN A 261 -16.57 1.32 0.36
C GLN A 261 -15.06 1.06 0.24
N MET A 262 -14.58 -0.14 0.57
CA MET A 262 -13.16 -0.49 0.40
C MET A 262 -12.76 -0.44 -1.08
N LEU A 263 -13.61 -0.96 -1.95
CA LEU A 263 -13.46 -0.90 -3.40
C LEU A 263 -13.45 0.55 -3.93
N ASP A 264 -14.36 1.38 -3.45
CA ASP A 264 -14.42 2.82 -3.78
C ASP A 264 -13.11 3.53 -3.39
N GLY A 265 -12.66 3.33 -2.14
CA GLY A 265 -11.44 3.93 -1.61
C GLY A 265 -10.20 3.53 -2.39
N LEU A 266 -10.10 2.26 -2.80
CA LEU A 266 -8.99 1.79 -3.63
C LEU A 266 -9.02 2.40 -5.03
N GLY A 267 -10.20 2.52 -5.63
CA GLY A 267 -10.38 3.19 -6.91
C GLY A 267 -9.91 4.64 -6.86
N LEU A 268 -10.36 5.37 -5.85
CA LEU A 268 -9.91 6.75 -5.60
C LEU A 268 -8.40 6.81 -5.40
N ALA A 269 -7.80 5.92 -4.60
CA ALA A 269 -6.37 5.93 -4.34
C ALA A 269 -5.51 5.70 -5.61
N GLU A 270 -5.92 4.83 -6.53
CA GLU A 270 -5.24 4.62 -7.81
C GLU A 270 -5.27 5.86 -8.73
N THR A 271 -6.18 6.83 -8.48
CA THR A 271 -6.25 8.12 -9.19
C THR A 271 -5.50 9.25 -8.53
N THR A 272 -4.91 9.00 -7.36
CA THR A 272 -4.15 10.02 -6.62
C THR A 272 -2.66 9.89 -6.89
N PRO A 273 -1.92 11.01 -6.95
CA PRO A 273 -0.47 10.93 -6.97
C PRO A 273 0.04 10.47 -5.60
N GLY A 274 1.17 9.75 -5.61
CA GLY A 274 1.80 9.27 -4.38
C GLY A 274 1.45 7.83 -4.02
N PRO A 275 1.98 7.32 -2.91
CA PRO A 275 1.95 5.90 -2.58
C PRO A 275 0.53 5.32 -2.57
N LEU A 276 0.32 4.13 -3.16
CA LEU A 276 -0.99 3.46 -3.13
C LEU A 276 -1.52 3.22 -1.71
N VAL A 277 -0.63 3.08 -0.72
CA VAL A 277 -1.00 2.96 0.69
C VAL A 277 -1.78 4.18 1.22
N LEU A 278 -1.86 5.29 0.47
CA LEU A 278 -2.75 6.42 0.79
C LEU A 278 -4.23 6.03 0.86
N VAL A 279 -4.64 4.90 0.28
CA VAL A 279 -5.97 4.32 0.54
C VAL A 279 -6.25 4.15 2.05
N PHE A 280 -5.22 4.01 2.89
CA PHE A 280 -5.38 3.88 4.34
C PHE A 280 -5.93 5.17 4.96
N VAL A 281 -5.65 6.32 4.34
CA VAL A 281 -6.24 7.62 4.72
C VAL A 281 -7.75 7.59 4.52
N PHE A 282 -8.23 7.02 3.42
CA PHE A 282 -9.66 6.86 3.18
C PHE A 282 -10.31 5.91 4.18
N VAL A 283 -9.67 4.76 4.45
CA VAL A 283 -10.16 3.83 5.46
C VAL A 283 -10.21 4.50 6.84
N GLY A 284 -9.17 5.26 7.17
CA GLY A 284 -9.08 6.07 8.39
C GLY A 284 -10.20 7.10 8.48
N PHE A 285 -10.40 7.85 7.41
CA PHE A 285 -11.39 8.93 7.36
C PHE A 285 -12.81 8.41 7.41
N VAL A 286 -13.17 7.53 6.47
CA VAL A 286 -14.54 7.02 6.33
C VAL A 286 -14.91 6.13 7.52
N GLY A 287 -13.99 5.34 8.05
CA GLY A 287 -14.22 4.52 9.24
C GLY A 287 -14.45 5.36 10.50
N ALA A 288 -13.61 6.38 10.75
CA ALA A 288 -13.77 7.24 11.91
C ALA A 288 -14.98 8.18 11.79
N TYR A 289 -15.28 8.66 10.58
CA TYR A 289 -16.46 9.48 10.30
C TYR A 289 -17.76 8.74 10.62
N GLN A 290 -17.89 7.48 10.18
CA GLN A 290 -19.10 6.67 10.38
C GLN A 290 -19.27 6.19 11.82
N ALA A 291 -18.18 6.02 12.57
CA ALA A 291 -18.23 5.55 13.95
C ALA A 291 -18.48 6.67 14.97
N ALA A 292 -18.25 7.93 14.59
CA ALA A 292 -18.45 9.08 15.46
C ALA A 292 -19.90 9.56 15.43
N SER A 293 -20.31 10.27 16.49
CA SER A 293 -21.60 10.96 16.51
C SER A 293 -21.66 12.06 15.44
N PRO A 294 -22.85 12.39 14.92
CA PRO A 294 -23.00 13.31 13.78
C PRO A 294 -22.29 14.66 13.96
N GLU A 295 -22.26 15.20 15.18
CA GLU A 295 -21.61 16.46 15.51
C GLU A 295 -20.08 16.41 15.47
N TRP A 296 -19.47 15.22 15.68
CA TRP A 296 -18.02 15.01 15.66
C TRP A 296 -17.52 14.29 14.41
N ALA A 297 -18.42 13.83 13.52
CA ALA A 297 -18.10 12.98 12.38
C ALA A 297 -16.97 13.53 11.49
N TRP A 298 -17.02 14.82 11.14
CA TRP A 298 -15.99 15.46 10.31
C TRP A 298 -14.62 15.54 11.00
N VAL A 299 -14.61 15.87 12.29
CA VAL A 299 -13.38 15.95 13.08
C VAL A 299 -12.77 14.56 13.26
N ALA A 300 -13.61 13.57 13.58
CA ALA A 300 -13.21 12.18 13.70
C ALA A 300 -12.68 11.63 12.37
N GLY A 301 -13.33 11.93 11.25
CA GLY A 301 -12.87 11.56 9.91
C GLY A 301 -11.50 12.15 9.61
N LEU A 302 -11.31 13.46 9.80
CA LEU A 302 -10.00 14.09 9.59
C LEU A 302 -8.92 13.48 10.50
N ALA A 303 -9.23 13.29 11.80
CA ALA A 303 -8.32 12.68 12.76
C ALA A 303 -7.97 11.24 12.39
N GLY A 304 -8.94 10.44 11.95
CA GLY A 304 -8.73 9.06 11.50
C GLY A 304 -7.86 8.98 10.26
N GLY A 305 -8.11 9.84 9.26
CA GLY A 305 -7.29 9.92 8.05
C GLY A 305 -5.85 10.35 8.33
N LEU A 306 -5.65 11.37 9.18
CA LEU A 306 -4.32 11.83 9.59
C LEU A 306 -3.58 10.80 10.45
N MET A 307 -4.28 10.12 11.36
CA MET A 307 -3.72 9.03 12.16
C MET A 307 -3.26 7.88 11.27
N ALA A 308 -4.07 7.50 10.27
CA ALA A 308 -3.70 6.48 9.30
C ALA A 308 -2.45 6.87 8.50
N ALA A 309 -2.38 8.11 8.01
CA ALA A 309 -1.21 8.62 7.30
C ALA A 309 0.04 8.57 8.20
N TRP A 310 -0.06 9.11 9.41
CA TRP A 310 1.05 9.16 10.36
C TRP A 310 1.58 7.77 10.70
N ALA A 311 0.69 6.88 11.15
CA ALA A 311 1.03 5.52 11.55
C ALA A 311 1.64 4.70 10.40
N THR A 312 1.30 5.02 9.15
CA THR A 312 1.82 4.35 7.95
C THR A 312 3.20 4.87 7.52
N PHE A 313 3.41 6.18 7.53
CA PHE A 313 4.61 6.80 6.93
C PHE A 313 5.70 7.19 7.95
N ALA A 314 5.35 7.48 9.20
CA ALA A 314 6.34 7.82 10.23
C ALA A 314 7.40 6.71 10.45
N PRO A 315 7.05 5.41 10.45
CA PRO A 315 8.03 4.33 10.66
C PRO A 315 9.13 4.30 9.59
N SER A 316 8.82 4.67 8.34
CA SER A 316 9.82 4.74 7.27
C SER A 316 11.00 5.65 7.62
N PHE A 317 10.77 6.76 8.32
CA PHE A 317 11.85 7.68 8.72
C PHE A 317 12.76 7.04 9.77
N LEU A 318 12.19 6.31 10.74
CA LEU A 318 12.96 5.51 11.69
C LEU A 318 13.85 4.51 10.94
N TRP A 319 13.28 3.77 9.97
CA TRP A 319 14.00 2.78 9.21
C TRP A 319 15.10 3.36 8.32
N ILE A 320 14.91 4.52 7.72
CA ILE A 320 15.94 5.16 6.91
C ILE A 320 17.05 5.77 7.76
N PHE A 321 16.70 6.52 8.82
CA PHE A 321 17.70 7.21 9.63
C PHE A 321 18.43 6.30 10.63
N ALA A 322 17.83 5.15 11.00
CA ALA A 322 18.41 4.22 11.96
C ALA A 322 18.59 2.77 11.47
N GLY A 323 17.84 2.32 10.46
CA GLY A 323 17.76 0.90 10.08
C GLY A 323 18.90 0.37 9.20
N GLY A 324 19.65 1.25 8.53
CA GLY A 324 20.72 0.91 7.57
C GLY A 324 21.57 -0.32 7.93
N PRO A 325 22.40 -0.23 8.99
CA PRO A 325 23.32 -1.31 9.34
C PRO A 325 22.66 -2.57 9.90
N PHE A 326 21.42 -2.51 10.39
CA PHE A 326 20.74 -3.67 10.97
C PHE A 326 20.16 -4.58 9.89
N VAL A 327 19.52 -3.98 8.90
CA VAL A 327 18.75 -4.69 7.89
C VAL A 327 19.66 -5.39 6.87
N GLU A 328 20.78 -4.76 6.51
CA GLU A 328 21.83 -5.38 5.69
C GLU A 328 22.41 -6.64 6.36
N ARG A 329 22.70 -6.57 7.68
CA ARG A 329 23.18 -7.73 8.46
C ARG A 329 22.16 -8.87 8.52
N LEU A 330 20.87 -8.55 8.56
CA LEU A 330 19.81 -9.55 8.59
C LEU A 330 19.75 -10.33 7.27
N ARG A 331 19.86 -9.65 6.13
CA ARG A 331 19.85 -10.29 4.80
C ARG A 331 21.13 -11.00 4.40
N ALA A 332 22.28 -10.60 4.93
CA ALA A 332 23.53 -11.31 4.72
C ALA A 332 23.50 -12.75 5.29
N ARG A 333 22.53 -13.05 6.17
CA ARG A 333 22.36 -14.39 6.74
C ARG A 333 21.30 -15.19 5.95
N PRO A 334 21.55 -16.49 5.69
CA PRO A 334 20.66 -17.32 4.87
C PRO A 334 19.28 -17.52 5.50
N ARG A 335 19.21 -17.69 6.82
CA ARG A 335 17.94 -17.90 7.56
C ARG A 335 16.97 -16.71 7.49
N PRO A 336 17.36 -15.49 7.90
CA PRO A 336 16.45 -14.34 7.80
C PRO A 336 16.11 -13.97 6.36
N ALA A 337 17.05 -14.10 5.42
CA ALA A 337 16.77 -13.85 4.01
C ALA A 337 15.67 -14.79 3.49
N ARG A 338 15.75 -16.08 3.86
CA ARG A 338 14.74 -17.08 3.49
C ARG A 338 13.39 -16.85 4.18
N ALA A 339 13.40 -16.44 5.45
CA ALA A 339 12.19 -16.03 6.17
C ALA A 339 11.46 -14.89 5.45
N LEU A 340 12.17 -13.82 5.09
CA LEU A 340 11.61 -12.68 4.35
C LEU A 340 11.08 -13.11 2.97
N SER A 341 11.78 -13.99 2.27
CA SER A 341 11.31 -14.54 0.99
C SER A 341 9.98 -15.28 1.12
N MET A 342 9.78 -16.05 2.19
CA MET A 342 8.53 -16.78 2.43
C MET A 342 7.40 -15.87 2.87
N VAL A 343 7.68 -14.83 3.67
CA VAL A 343 6.72 -13.78 3.99
C VAL A 343 6.22 -13.10 2.71
N SER A 344 7.12 -12.71 1.82
CA SER A 344 6.74 -12.11 0.54
C SER A 344 5.94 -13.09 -0.34
N ALA A 345 6.25 -14.39 -0.32
CA ALA A 345 5.47 -15.39 -1.05
C ALA A 345 4.04 -15.55 -0.47
N ALA A 346 3.89 -15.57 0.85
CA ALA A 346 2.59 -15.57 1.50
C ALA A 346 1.76 -14.33 1.13
N ALA A 347 2.40 -13.16 1.07
CA ALA A 347 1.77 -11.92 0.63
C ALA A 347 1.19 -12.02 -0.80
N VAL A 348 1.84 -12.75 -1.72
CA VAL A 348 1.28 -13.00 -3.07
C VAL A 348 -0.05 -13.77 -2.98
N GLY A 349 -0.12 -14.81 -2.13
CA GLY A 349 -1.36 -15.55 -1.90
C GLY A 349 -2.48 -14.70 -1.30
N VAL A 350 -2.11 -13.80 -0.38
CA VAL A 350 -3.04 -12.86 0.24
C VAL A 350 -3.57 -11.83 -0.77
N ILE A 351 -2.70 -11.31 -1.66
CA ILE A 351 -3.12 -10.42 -2.77
C ILE A 351 -4.06 -11.17 -3.72
N ALA A 352 -3.79 -12.45 -4.01
CA ALA A 352 -4.67 -13.26 -4.84
C ALA A 352 -6.06 -13.43 -4.20
N GLN A 353 -6.11 -13.64 -2.88
CA GLN A 353 -7.38 -13.73 -2.16
C GLN A 353 -8.15 -12.41 -2.22
N LEU A 354 -7.47 -11.28 -2.06
CA LEU A 354 -8.08 -9.96 -2.21
C LEU A 354 -8.62 -9.75 -3.62
N ALA A 355 -7.86 -10.14 -4.65
CA ALA A 355 -8.29 -10.02 -6.05
C ALA A 355 -9.60 -10.78 -6.31
N VAL A 356 -9.68 -12.03 -5.83
CA VAL A 356 -10.91 -12.83 -5.91
C VAL A 356 -12.04 -12.17 -5.14
N TRP A 357 -11.79 -11.74 -3.90
CA TRP A 357 -12.78 -11.08 -3.06
C TRP A 357 -13.33 -9.79 -3.70
N PHE A 358 -12.47 -8.98 -4.32
CA PHE A 358 -12.89 -7.78 -5.04
C PHE A 358 -13.70 -8.11 -6.29
N ALA A 359 -13.24 -9.05 -7.10
CA ALA A 359 -13.97 -9.48 -8.28
C ALA A 359 -15.36 -10.00 -7.90
N THR A 360 -15.49 -10.79 -6.82
CA THR A 360 -16.79 -11.29 -6.38
C THR A 360 -17.72 -10.17 -5.90
N HIS A 361 -17.22 -9.21 -5.10
CA HIS A 361 -18.05 -8.11 -4.58
C HIS A 361 -18.37 -7.02 -5.62
N LEU A 362 -17.61 -6.98 -6.72
CA LEU A 362 -17.90 -6.11 -7.86
C LEU A 362 -18.90 -6.75 -8.82
N LEU A 363 -18.69 -8.03 -9.16
CA LEU A 363 -19.45 -8.72 -10.20
C LEU A 363 -20.78 -9.27 -9.70
N PHE A 364 -20.92 -9.55 -8.41
CA PHE A 364 -22.13 -10.15 -7.85
C PHE A 364 -22.72 -9.25 -6.76
N ARG A 365 -24.01 -8.98 -6.86
CA ARG A 365 -24.73 -8.12 -5.90
C ARG A 365 -25.05 -8.83 -4.60
N THR A 366 -25.23 -10.15 -4.64
CA THR A 366 -25.57 -10.97 -3.48
C THR A 366 -24.66 -12.19 -3.39
N GLY A 367 -24.44 -12.66 -2.17
CA GLY A 367 -23.67 -13.85 -1.89
C GLY A 367 -23.88 -14.29 -0.45
N ALA A 368 -23.88 -15.60 -0.22
CA ALA A 368 -23.95 -16.15 1.12
C ALA A 368 -22.54 -16.49 1.60
N THR A 369 -22.17 -15.98 2.77
CA THR A 369 -21.00 -16.50 3.48
C THR A 369 -21.49 -17.55 4.47
N GLN A 370 -21.18 -18.81 4.20
CA GLN A 370 -21.42 -19.91 5.13
C GLN A 370 -20.20 -20.12 6.00
N VAL A 371 -20.40 -20.20 7.31
CA VAL A 371 -19.32 -20.44 8.29
C VAL A 371 -19.58 -21.77 8.97
N TRP A 372 -18.66 -22.72 8.79
CA TRP A 372 -18.68 -24.05 9.40
C TRP A 372 -17.45 -24.20 10.31
N GLY A 373 -17.63 -23.88 11.60
CA GLY A 373 -16.53 -23.85 12.55
C GLY A 373 -15.46 -22.82 12.16
N ALA A 374 -14.22 -23.27 11.93
CA ALA A 374 -13.13 -22.41 11.46
C ALA A 374 -13.13 -22.17 9.95
N MET A 375 -13.96 -22.91 9.18
CA MET A 375 -14.05 -22.77 7.73
C MET A 375 -15.11 -21.73 7.34
N ARG A 376 -14.81 -20.96 6.28
CA ARG A 376 -15.74 -20.01 5.66
C ARG A 376 -15.79 -20.22 4.15
N PHE A 377 -16.97 -20.14 3.58
CA PHE A 377 -17.18 -20.19 2.13
C PHE A 377 -18.06 -19.02 1.71
N THR A 378 -17.53 -18.14 0.86
CA THR A 378 -18.31 -17.10 0.22
C THR A 378 -18.67 -17.57 -1.18
N LEU A 379 -19.92 -17.99 -1.35
CA LEU A 379 -20.46 -18.39 -2.65
C LEU A 379 -21.29 -17.23 -3.21
N PRO A 380 -20.86 -16.61 -4.32
CA PRO A 380 -21.68 -15.60 -4.98
C PRO A 380 -22.93 -16.26 -5.56
N ASP A 381 -24.04 -15.53 -5.54
CA ASP A 381 -25.27 -15.96 -6.22
C ASP A 381 -25.12 -15.70 -7.73
N PRO A 382 -25.07 -16.74 -8.60
CA PRO A 382 -24.90 -16.56 -10.03
C PRO A 382 -26.00 -15.71 -10.68
N ALA A 383 -27.21 -15.70 -10.11
CA ALA A 383 -28.32 -14.91 -10.62
C ALA A 383 -28.14 -13.40 -10.37
N SER A 384 -27.24 -13.03 -9.45
CA SER A 384 -26.96 -11.65 -9.07
C SER A 384 -25.83 -10.99 -9.87
N LEU A 385 -25.38 -11.65 -10.96
CA LEU A 385 -24.32 -11.16 -11.82
C LEU A 385 -24.68 -9.80 -12.43
N ASP A 386 -23.83 -8.81 -12.20
CA ASP A 386 -23.95 -7.48 -12.78
C ASP A 386 -23.25 -7.44 -14.14
N ALA A 387 -24.05 -7.46 -15.21
CA ALA A 387 -23.54 -7.48 -16.59
C ALA A 387 -22.73 -6.22 -16.94
N THR A 388 -23.09 -5.07 -16.37
CA THR A 388 -22.40 -3.80 -16.58
C THR A 388 -21.03 -3.83 -15.92
N ALA A 389 -20.96 -4.30 -14.66
CA ALA A 389 -19.69 -4.50 -13.97
C ALA A 389 -18.80 -5.49 -14.72
N LEU A 390 -19.35 -6.62 -15.18
CA LEU A 390 -18.62 -7.61 -15.97
C LEU A 390 -18.06 -7.03 -17.27
N GLY A 391 -18.87 -6.27 -18.01
CA GLY A 391 -18.46 -5.60 -19.24
C GLY A 391 -17.31 -4.61 -19.01
N LEU A 392 -17.43 -3.75 -18.00
CA LEU A 392 -16.39 -2.80 -17.63
C LEU A 392 -15.12 -3.48 -17.12
N THR A 393 -15.23 -4.54 -16.32
CA THR A 393 -14.06 -5.32 -15.86
C THR A 393 -13.36 -6.01 -17.03
N THR A 394 -14.12 -6.58 -17.97
CA THR A 394 -13.54 -7.21 -19.18
C THR A 394 -12.81 -6.18 -20.03
N LEU A 395 -13.42 -5.00 -20.24
CA LEU A 395 -12.78 -3.88 -20.90
C LEU A 395 -11.50 -3.46 -20.16
N ALA A 396 -11.55 -3.31 -18.83
CA ALA A 396 -10.41 -2.93 -18.01
C ALA A 396 -9.24 -3.90 -18.16
N LEU A 397 -9.52 -5.21 -18.15
CA LEU A 397 -8.52 -6.25 -18.37
C LEU A 397 -7.90 -6.16 -19.77
N GLY A 398 -8.72 -5.99 -20.82
CA GLY A 398 -8.24 -5.81 -22.19
C GLY A 398 -7.34 -4.58 -22.34
N LEU A 399 -7.78 -3.43 -21.83
CA LEU A 399 -7.02 -2.18 -21.85
C LEU A 399 -5.69 -2.30 -21.07
N THR A 400 -5.69 -3.03 -19.95
CA THR A 400 -4.51 -3.19 -19.09
C THR A 400 -3.49 -4.16 -19.66
N PHE A 401 -3.93 -5.31 -20.20
CA PHE A 401 -3.02 -6.38 -20.61
C PHE A 401 -2.72 -6.39 -22.11
N ALA A 402 -3.71 -6.08 -22.96
CA ALA A 402 -3.51 -6.04 -24.41
C ALA A 402 -2.96 -4.69 -24.87
N LEU A 403 -3.57 -3.58 -24.44
CA LEU A 403 -3.16 -2.23 -24.86
C LEU A 403 -2.13 -1.58 -23.92
N ARG A 404 -1.94 -2.13 -22.71
CA ARG A 404 -1.00 -1.62 -21.69
C ARG A 404 -1.19 -0.13 -21.41
N LEU A 405 -2.45 0.31 -21.36
CA LEU A 405 -2.75 1.72 -21.10
C LEU A 405 -2.19 2.16 -19.74
N PRO A 406 -1.70 3.41 -19.63
CA PRO A 406 -1.30 3.97 -18.36
C PRO A 406 -2.52 4.11 -17.44
N VAL A 407 -2.30 4.02 -16.12
CA VAL A 407 -3.35 3.97 -15.09
C VAL A 407 -4.38 5.10 -15.24
N LEU A 408 -3.93 6.34 -15.43
CA LEU A 408 -4.84 7.48 -15.60
C LEU A 408 -5.73 7.34 -16.83
N ALA A 409 -5.17 6.93 -17.98
CA ALA A 409 -5.97 6.71 -19.19
C ALA A 409 -6.96 5.56 -19.02
N LEU A 410 -6.54 4.46 -18.38
CA LEU A 410 -7.41 3.34 -18.05
C LEU A 410 -8.61 3.80 -17.22
N VAL A 411 -8.37 4.55 -16.15
CA VAL A 411 -9.44 5.05 -15.28
C VAL A 411 -10.35 6.02 -16.04
N THR A 412 -9.80 6.97 -16.79
CA THR A 412 -10.60 7.93 -17.55
C THR A 412 -11.52 7.23 -18.55
N VAL A 413 -11.02 6.24 -19.28
CA VAL A 413 -11.83 5.46 -20.25
C VAL A 413 -12.96 4.72 -19.53
N LEU A 414 -12.67 4.07 -18.40
CA LEU A 414 -13.67 3.28 -17.67
C LEU A 414 -14.73 4.15 -16.99
N VAL A 415 -14.34 5.28 -16.42
CA VAL A 415 -15.27 6.26 -15.85
C VAL A 415 -16.17 6.85 -16.94
N ALA A 416 -15.60 7.22 -18.10
CA ALA A 416 -16.37 7.71 -19.23
C ALA A 416 -17.34 6.65 -19.77
N ALA A 417 -16.88 5.39 -19.89
CA ALA A 417 -17.73 4.28 -20.32
C ALA A 417 -18.88 4.03 -19.34
N ALA A 418 -18.62 4.04 -18.03
CA ALA A 418 -19.67 3.86 -17.03
C ALA A 418 -20.69 5.01 -17.03
N LEU A 419 -20.24 6.25 -17.18
CA LEU A 419 -21.12 7.42 -17.33
C LEU A 419 -21.96 7.35 -18.61
N ALA A 420 -21.39 6.90 -19.73
CA ALA A 420 -22.10 6.71 -20.98
C ALA A 420 -23.18 5.62 -20.85
N LEU A 421 -22.85 4.47 -20.26
CA LEU A 421 -23.81 3.39 -20.01
C LEU A 421 -25.01 3.89 -19.18
N ARG A 422 -24.75 4.73 -18.17
CA ARG A 422 -25.82 5.37 -17.37
C ARG A 422 -26.67 6.31 -18.22
N ALA A 423 -26.06 7.15 -19.05
CA ALA A 423 -26.77 8.08 -19.92
C ALA A 423 -27.69 7.37 -20.93
N PHE A 424 -27.31 6.16 -21.36
CA PHE A 424 -28.12 5.32 -22.26
C PHE A 424 -29.11 4.39 -21.52
N GLY A 425 -29.21 4.47 -20.18
CA GLY A 425 -30.13 3.63 -19.39
C GLY A 425 -29.73 2.16 -19.28
N LEU A 426 -28.45 1.84 -19.54
CA LEU A 426 -27.91 0.48 -19.54
C LEU A 426 -27.24 0.11 -18.19
N SER A 427 -27.27 0.98 -17.18
CA SER A 427 -26.68 0.77 -15.85
C SER A 427 -27.42 1.43 -14.71
#